data_AF-A0A920KK57-F1
#
_entry.id   AF-A0A920KK57-F1
#
_cell.length_a   1.000
_cell.length_b   1.000
_cell.length_c   1.000
_cell.angle_alpha   90.00
_cell.angle_beta   90.00
_cell.angle_gamma   90.00
#
_symmetry.space_group_name_H-M   'P 1'
#
loop_
_entity.id
_entity.type
_entity.pdbx_description
1 polymer ?
#
loop_
_entity_poly.entity_id
_entity_poly.type
_entity_poly.pdbx_seq_one_letter_code
_entity_poly.pdbx_strand_id
1 'polypeptide(L)' 'MTDAVVDLVETGNTLKENGLSELKIIENISSYLVVNKTSYRFNKEYVDKFISKIS' A
#
# COMPACT_ATOMS: atom_id res chain seq x y z
N MET A 1 4.34 26.49 -11.58
CA MET A 1 4.97 26.03 -10.33
C MET A 1 3.87 25.54 -9.41
N THR A 2 4.13 24.46 -8.66
CA THR A 2 3.28 24.00 -7.57
C THR A 2 4.00 24.27 -6.26
N ASP A 3 3.27 24.61 -5.20
CA ASP A 3 3.87 24.95 -3.90
C ASP A 3 4.26 23.72 -3.08
N ALA A 4 3.61 22.57 -3.34
CA ALA A 4 3.89 21.29 -2.69
C ALA A 4 3.47 20.11 -3.59
N VAL A 5 3.90 18.90 -3.22
CA VAL A 5 3.50 17.63 -3.83
C VAL A 5 2.96 16.67 -2.77
N VAL A 6 2.13 15.72 -3.20
CA VAL A 6 1.65 14.59 -2.37
C VAL A 6 2.16 13.32 -3.01
N ASP A 7 2.88 12.50 -2.24
CA ASP A 7 3.53 11.30 -2.73
C ASP A 7 3.53 10.19 -1.67
N LEU A 8 3.81 8.96 -2.10
CA LEU A 8 4.04 7.81 -1.23
C LEU A 8 5.47 7.87 -0.71
N VAL A 9 5.63 7.94 0.62
CA VAL A 9 6.94 8.05 1.24
C VAL A 9 7.19 6.88 2.18
N GLU A 10 8.34 6.22 2.02
CA GLU A 10 8.78 5.12 2.89
C GLU A 10 9.85 5.60 3.88
N THR A 11 11.07 5.86 3.42
CA THR A 11 12.20 6.31 4.27
C THR A 11 12.50 7.81 4.16
N GLY A 12 11.86 8.50 3.21
CA GLY A 12 12.09 9.92 2.93
C GLY A 12 13.41 10.24 2.23
N ASN A 13 14.21 9.25 1.81
CA ASN A 13 15.49 9.48 1.15
C ASN A 13 15.34 10.26 -0.15
N THR A 14 14.37 9.91 -0.98
CA THR A 14 14.09 10.60 -2.26
C THR A 14 13.75 12.07 -2.07
N LEU A 15 13.03 12.42 -0.98
CA LEU A 15 12.75 13.81 -0.66
C LEU A 15 14.04 14.55 -0.29
N LYS A 16 14.87 13.97 0.57
CA LYS A 16 16.13 14.56 1.01
C LYS A 16 17.11 14.82 -0.14
N GLU A 17 17.25 13.86 -1.06
CA GLU A 17 18.09 13.99 -2.25
C GLU A 17 17.67 15.16 -3.16
N ASN A 18 16.39 15.53 -3.13
CA ASN A 18 15.84 16.67 -3.88
C ASN A 18 15.72 17.95 -3.04
N GLY A 19 16.27 17.98 -1.82
CA GLY A 19 16.14 19.11 -0.91
C GLY A 19 14.71 19.36 -0.41
N LEU A 20 13.84 18.36 -0.50
CA LEU A 20 12.47 18.38 -0.01
C LEU A 20 12.39 17.80 1.40
N SER A 21 11.32 18.17 2.11
CA SER A 21 11.03 17.65 3.45
C SER A 21 9.54 17.35 3.59
N GLU A 22 9.19 16.36 4.41
CA GLU A 22 7.80 16.06 4.74
C GLU A 22 7.19 17.19 5.56
N LEU A 23 6.07 17.73 5.09
CA LEU A 23 5.32 18.76 5.81
C LEU A 23 4.31 18.14 6.78
N LYS A 24 3.63 17.08 6.35
CA LYS A 24 2.56 16.41 7.09
C LYS A 24 2.33 15.01 6.53
N ILE A 25 2.20 14.03 7.43
CA ILE A 25 1.68 12.70 7.08
C ILE A 25 0.15 12.80 6.95
N ILE A 26 -0.36 12.38 5.78
CA ILE A 26 -1.80 12.34 5.51
C ILE A 26 -2.39 11.06 6.11
N GLU A 27 -1.78 9.91 5.79
CA GLU A 27 -2.22 8.60 6.26
C GLU A 27 -1.04 7.61 6.25
N ASN A 28 -1.11 6.58 7.09
CA ASN A 28 -0.24 5.42 7.00
C ASN A 28 -0.81 4.42 5.99
N ILE A 29 0.05 3.84 5.16
CA ILE A 29 -0.38 2.97 4.06
C ILE A 29 -0.06 1.53 4.40
N SER A 30 -0.95 0.62 4.01
CA SER A 30 -0.79 -0.82 4.18
C SER A 30 -1.28 -1.55 2.93
N SER A 31 -0.65 -2.68 2.64
CA SER A 31 -1.09 -3.57 1.58
C SER A 31 -2.25 -4.43 2.05
N TYR A 32 -3.29 -4.56 1.22
CA TYR A 32 -4.43 -5.43 1.48
C TYR A 32 -4.54 -6.50 0.40
N LEU A 33 -4.82 -7.75 0.80
CA LEU A 33 -5.19 -8.80 -0.13
C LEU A 33 -6.66 -8.62 -0.54
N VAL A 34 -6.88 -8.26 -1.80
CA VAL A 34 -8.24 -8.13 -2.37
C VAL A 34 -8.57 -9.36 -3.20
N VAL A 35 -9.67 -10.03 -2.86
CA VAL A 35 -10.15 -11.23 -3.55
C VAL A 35 -11.48 -10.96 -4.22
N ASN A 36 -11.63 -11.40 -5.47
CA ASN A 36 -12.91 -11.34 -6.16
C ASN A 36 -13.98 -12.17 -5.40
N LYS A 37 -15.12 -11.55 -5.09
CA LYS A 37 -16.20 -12.16 -4.29
C LYS A 37 -16.76 -13.45 -4.91
N THR A 38 -16.93 -13.47 -6.22
CA THR A 38 -17.44 -14.65 -6.95
C THR A 38 -16.41 -15.76 -6.93
N SER A 39 -15.14 -15.45 -7.25
CA SER A 39 -14.05 -16.41 -7.19
C SER A 39 -13.85 -16.97 -5.78
N TYR A 40 -13.98 -16.15 -4.74
CA TYR A 40 -13.88 -16.59 -3.34
C TYR A 40 -15.00 -17.58 -2.99
N ARG A 41 -16.24 -17.32 -3.43
CA ARG A 41 -17.37 -18.22 -3.17
C ARG A 41 -17.16 -19.60 -3.77
N PHE A 42 -16.66 -19.67 -5.02
CA PHE A 42 -16.51 -20.94 -5.74
C PHE A 42 -15.18 -21.65 -5.46
N ASN A 43 -14.13 -20.92 -5.09
CA ASN A 43 -12.79 -21.46 -4.85
C ASN A 43 -12.32 -21.26 -3.40
N LYS A 44 -13.26 -21.25 -2.45
CA LYS A 44 -13.00 -20.88 -1.05
C LYS A 44 -11.83 -21.64 -0.45
N GLU A 45 -11.81 -22.97 -0.59
CA GLU A 45 -10.77 -23.81 -0.01
C GLU A 45 -9.37 -23.46 -0.55
N TYR A 46 -9.25 -23.23 -1.87
CA TYR A 46 -8.00 -22.83 -2.48
C TYR A 46 -7.54 -21.45 -2.00
N VAL A 47 -8.45 -20.48 -1.96
CA VAL A 47 -8.13 -19.13 -1.50
C VAL A 47 -7.75 -19.12 -0.02
N ASP A 48 -8.50 -19.83 0.84
CA ASP A 48 -8.20 -19.91 2.27
C ASP A 48 -6.84 -20.59 2.51
N LYS A 49 -6.50 -21.62 1.73
CA LYS A 49 -5.18 -22.27 1.76
C LYS A 49 -4.06 -21.35 1.25
N PHE A 50 -4.33 -20.46 0.31
CA PHE A 50 -3.36 -19.45 -0.13
C PHE A 50 -3.15 -18.41 0.98
N ILE A 51 -4.24 -17.88 1.56
CA ILE A 51 -4.20 -16.92 2.67
C ILE A 51 -3.39 -17.48 3.84
N SER A 52 -3.60 -18.75 4.21
CA SER A 52 -2.88 -19.38 5.33
C SER A 52 -1.38 -19.57 5.11
N LYS A 53 -0.89 -19.43 3.87
CA LYS A 53 0.54 -19.54 3.55
C LYS A 53 1.27 -18.21 3.57
N ILE A 54 0.54 -17.10 3.45
CA ILE A 54 1.09 -15.74 3.39
C ILE A 54 0.77 -14.91 4.63
N SER A 55 -0.11 -15.41 5.50
CA SER A 55 -0.37 -14.87 6.84
C SER A 55 0.60 -15.50 7.82
#